data_AF-A0A940AQB5-F1
#
_entry.id   AF-A0A940AQB5-F1
#
_cell.length_a   1.000
_cell.length_b   1.000
_cell.length_c   1.000
_cell.angle_alpha   90.00
_cell.angle_beta   90.00
_cell.angle_gamma   90.00
#
_symmetry.space_group_name_H-M   'P 1'
#
loop_
_entity.id
_entity.type
_entity.pdbx_description
1 polymer ?
#
loop_
_entity_poly.entity_id
_entity_poly.type
_entity_poly.pdbx_seq_one_letter_code
_entity_poly.pdbx_strand_id
1 'polypeptide(L)' 'MGQIIKATKLRDRGFSRCQIQQLCRMEGSPFYQITERGAWWCDTDKLDKYLDKLAREKETING' A
#
# COMPACT_ATOMS: atom_id res chain seq x y z
N MET A 1 26.30 -0.35 0.18
CA MET A 1 25.40 -0.02 1.31
C MET A 1 24.00 -0.48 0.95
N GLY A 2 23.52 -1.59 1.54
CA GLY A 2 22.17 -2.08 1.28
C GLY A 2 21.14 -1.23 2.03
N GLN A 3 20.16 -0.67 1.32
CA GLN A 3 19.06 0.05 1.96
C GLN A 3 18.20 -0.96 2.73
N ILE A 4 18.02 -0.73 4.03
CA ILE A 4 17.08 -1.50 4.84
C ILE A 4 15.67 -1.16 4.35
N ILE A 5 15.04 -2.08 3.64
CA ILE A 5 13.64 -1.95 3.23
C ILE A 5 12.78 -2.14 4.48
N LYS A 6 12.14 -1.07 4.95
CA LYS A 6 11.21 -1.13 6.07
C LYS A 6 9.85 -1.57 5.54
N ALA A 7 9.59 -2.87 5.54
CA ALA A 7 8.31 -3.42 5.13
C ALA A 7 7.33 -3.52 6.32
N THR A 8 6.05 -3.19 6.09
CA THR A 8 4.97 -3.40 7.06
C THR A 8 3.83 -4.21 6.46
N LYS A 9 3.12 -4.98 7.28
CA LYS A 9 1.88 -5.64 6.86
C LYS A 9 0.79 -4.61 6.71
N LEU A 10 -0.01 -4.73 5.65
CA LEU A 10 -1.15 -3.83 5.45
C LEU A 10 -2.21 -3.99 6.55
N ARG A 11 -2.39 -5.20 7.09
CA ARG A 11 -3.33 -5.42 8.21
C ARG A 11 -2.90 -4.70 9.49
N ASP A 12 -1.60 -4.58 9.76
CA ASP A 12 -1.08 -3.88 10.94
C ASP A 12 -1.30 -2.36 10.85
N ARG A 13 -1.44 -1.83 9.63
CA ARG A 13 -1.83 -0.43 9.37
C ARG A 13 -3.35 -0.21 9.42
N GLY A 14 -4.13 -1.23 9.77
CA GLY A 14 -5.59 -1.15 9.89
C GLY A 14 -6.35 -1.36 8.58
N PHE A 15 -5.70 -1.75 7.48
CA PHE A 15 -6.40 -2.01 6.22
C PHE A 15 -7.21 -3.30 6.30
N SER A 16 -8.48 -3.19 5.94
CA SER A 16 -9.37 -4.34 5.80
C SER A 16 -9.04 -5.17 4.56
N ARG A 17 -9.42 -6.46 4.54
CA ARG A 17 -9.20 -7.34 3.38
C ARG A 17 -9.76 -6.76 2.07
N CYS A 18 -10.93 -6.13 2.12
CA CYS A 18 -11.55 -5.49 0.95
C CYS A 18 -10.71 -4.30 0.45
N GLN A 19 -10.27 -3.41 1.35
CA GLN A 19 -9.40 -2.28 1.01
C GLN A 19 -8.08 -2.78 0.40
N ILE A 20 -7.46 -3.79 0.99
CA ILE A 20 -6.24 -4.39 0.44
C ILE A 20 -6.47 -4.89 -0.99
N GLN A 21 -7.59 -5.59 -1.25
CA GLN A 21 -7.92 -6.05 -2.60
C GLN A 21 -8.15 -4.90 -3.59
N GLN A 22 -8.85 -3.85 -3.17
CA GLN A 22 -9.04 -2.65 -4.01
C GLN A 22 -7.70 -1.99 -4.34
N LEU A 23 -6.88 -1.77 -3.31
CA LEU A 23 -5.55 -1.19 -3.39
C LEU A 23 -4.62 -2.01 -4.31
N CYS A 24 -4.67 -3.34 -4.24
CA CYS A 24 -3.88 -4.22 -5.12
C CYS A 24 -4.36 -4.22 -6.59
N ARG A 25 -5.64 -3.88 -6.83
CA ARG A 25 -6.19 -3.75 -8.19
C ARG A 25 -5.84 -2.42 -8.85
N MET A 26 -5.37 -1.44 -8.08
CA MET A 26 -4.96 -0.16 -8.62
C MET A 26 -3.61 -0.29 -9.33
N GLU A 27 -3.50 0.37 -10.48
CA GLU A 27 -2.27 0.37 -11.26
C GLU A 27 -1.12 1.04 -10.48
N GLY A 28 0.08 0.46 -10.54
CA GLY A 28 1.26 0.96 -9.81
C GLY A 28 1.23 0.71 -8.31
N SER A 29 0.38 -0.18 -7.80
CA SER A 29 0.30 -0.46 -6.37
C SER A 29 1.64 -1.04 -5.84
N PRO A 30 2.22 -0.47 -4.76
CA PRO A 30 3.52 -0.91 -4.22
C PRO A 30 3.41 -2.17 -3.35
N PHE A 31 2.28 -2.86 -3.38
CA PHE A 31 1.96 -3.97 -2.50
C PHE A 31 2.45 -5.29 -3.08
N TYR A 32 3.06 -6.11 -2.23
CA TYR A 32 3.52 -7.44 -2.61
C TYR A 32 3.06 -8.47 -1.59
N GLN A 33 2.74 -9.65 -2.07
CA GLN A 33 2.34 -10.76 -1.23
C GLN A 33 3.58 -11.57 -0.86
N ILE A 34 3.81 -11.79 0.43
CA ILE A 34 4.86 -12.71 0.87
C ILE A 34 4.23 -14.09 1.06
N THR A 35 4.85 -15.10 0.44
CA THR A 35 4.32 -16.45 0.22
C THR A 35 3.99 -17.22 1.50
N GLU A 36 4.53 -16.83 2.66
CA GLU A 36 4.44 -17.64 3.85
C GLU A 36 3.00 -17.83 4.37
N ARG A 37 2.09 -16.87 4.14
CA ARG A 37 0.67 -16.95 4.57
C ARG A 37 -0.31 -16.14 3.71
N GLY A 38 0.10 -15.75 2.50
CA GLY A 38 -0.68 -14.84 1.68
C GLY A 38 -0.90 -13.45 2.30
N ALA A 39 -0.04 -13.07 3.25
CA ALA A 39 -0.06 -11.76 3.88
C ALA A 39 0.43 -10.71 2.87
N TRP A 40 -0.28 -9.58 2.82
CA TRP A 40 0.08 -8.45 1.98
C TRP A 40 0.98 -7.49 2.74
N TRP A 41 2.09 -7.16 2.11
CA TRP A 41 3.12 -6.29 2.63
C TRP A 41 3.33 -5.12 1.69
N CYS A 42 3.86 -4.04 2.25
CA CYS A 42 4.27 -2.88 1.52
C CYS A 42 5.57 -2.35 2.11
N ASP A 43 6.41 -1.79 1.26
CA ASP A 43 7.45 -0.88 1.74
C ASP A 43 6.78 0.36 2.36
N THR A 44 7.21 0.74 3.55
CA THR A 44 6.57 1.81 4.33
C THR A 44 6.70 3.16 3.64
N ASP A 45 7.85 3.44 3.02
CA ASP A 45 8.11 4.71 2.33
C ASP A 45 7.24 4.83 1.07
N LYS A 46 7.12 3.73 0.30
CA LYS A 46 6.21 3.67 -0.85
C LYS A 46 4.74 3.75 -0.45
N LEU A 47 4.35 3.16 0.69
CA LEU A 47 2.98 3.21 1.18
C LEU A 47 2.55 4.66 1.44
N ASP A 48 3.36 5.42 2.19
CA ASP A 48 3.03 6.81 2.52
C ASP A 48 2.92 7.69 1.26
N LYS A 49 3.86 7.56 0.32
CA LYS A 49 3.79 8.27 -0.98
C LYS A 49 2.56 7.87 -1.80
N TYR A 50 2.20 6.60 -1.78
CA TYR A 50 1.05 6.10 -2.52
C TYR A 50 -0.26 6.62 -1.91
N LEU A 51 -0.39 6.61 -0.59
CA LEU A 51 -1.55 7.17 0.11
C LEU A 51 -1.67 8.68 -0.08
N ASP A 52 -0.56 9.42 -0.05
CA ASP A 52 -0.54 10.86 -0.35
C ASP A 52 -1.04 11.15 -1.78
N LYS A 53 -0.55 10.37 -2.76
CA LYS A 53 -1.03 10.47 -4.15
C LYS A 53 -2.54 10.22 -4.23
N LEU A 54 -3.03 9.16 -3.59
CA LEU A 54 -4.47 8.85 -3.58
C LEU A 54 -5.32 9.95 -2.93
N ALA A 55 -4.82 10.57 -1.86
CA ALA A 55 -5.50 11.67 -1.20
C ALA A 55 -5.60 12.90 -2.14
N ARG A 56 -4.49 13.24 -2.83
CA ARG A 56 -4.45 14.33 -3.82
C ARG A 56 -5.38 14.07 -5.01
N GLU A 57 -5.38 12.85 -5.56
CA GLU A 57 -6.25 12.49 -6.68
C GLU A 57 -7.74 12.59 -6.32
N LYS A 58 -8.11 12.31 -5.07
CA LYS A 58 -9.49 12.49 -4.58
C LYS A 58 -9.91 13.95 -4.46
N GLU A 59 -8.97 14.85 -4.16
CA GLU A 59 -9.24 16.28 -4.04
C GLU A 59 -9.54 16.90 -5.43
N THR A 60 -8.84 16.48 -6.47
CA THR A 60 -9.03 16.97 -7.85
C THR A 60 -10.39 16.60 -8.46
N ILE A 61 -11.02 15.50 -8.02
CA ILE A 61 -12.28 15.01 -8.61
C ILE A 61 -13.54 15.70 -8.03
N ASN A 62 -13.43 16.34 -6.85
CA ASN A 62 -14.57 17.05 -6.20
C ASN A 62 -14.50 18.58 -6.33
N GLY A 63 -13.61 19.11 -7.18
CA GLY A 63 -13.46 20.54 -7.46
C GLY A 63 -14.26 21.01 -8.68
#